data_AF-A0A1E3RX14-F1
#
_entry.id   AF-A0A1E3RX14-F1
#
_cell.length_a   1.000
_cell.length_b   1.000
_cell.length_c   1.000
_cell.angle_alpha   90.00
_cell.angle_beta   90.00
_cell.angle_gamma   90.00
#
_symmetry.space_group_name_H-M   'P 1'
#
loop_
_entity.id
_entity.type
_entity.pdbx_description
1 polymer ?
#
loop_
_entity_poly.entity_id
_entity_poly.type
_entity_poly.pdbx_seq_one_letter_code
_entity_poly.pdbx_strand_id
1 'polypeptide(L)'
;MTVSALRKWLAALALVAMVAGGIGIAAVVITGDMSSTPASQAAPRTTLAPPAPKMPTPVEFNVEVVVTDQQCQPGAGCTYKYTIQPKYIGLHPLPETPFTVFYEVIGGNEPQKGEFTVHKDQAKILKDVTLEGPPAAQLNAHVLQVTG
;
A
#
# COMPACT_ATOMS: atom_id res chain seq x y z
N MET A 1 -13.06 -53.23 -19.19
CA MET A 1 -14.15 -52.88 -18.24
C MET A 1 -13.67 -53.39 -16.88
N THR A 2 -13.42 -52.63 -15.81
CA THR A 2 -14.35 -51.82 -15.01
C THR A 2 -13.57 -51.18 -13.82
N VAL A 3 -12.84 -50.08 -13.98
CA VAL A 3 -12.18 -49.41 -12.82
C VAL A 3 -12.48 -47.90 -12.73
N SER A 4 -12.95 -47.26 -13.81
CA SER A 4 -13.18 -45.80 -13.82
C SER A 4 -14.58 -45.33 -13.35
N ALA A 5 -15.52 -46.25 -13.12
CA ALA A 5 -16.90 -45.87 -12.73
C ALA A 5 -17.09 -45.74 -11.21
N LEU A 6 -16.29 -46.44 -10.40
CA LEU A 6 -16.49 -46.51 -8.95
C LEU A 6 -15.98 -45.28 -8.18
N ARG A 7 -14.98 -44.55 -8.72
CA ARG A 7 -14.45 -43.33 -8.09
C ARG A 7 -15.33 -42.09 -8.26
N LYS A 8 -16.21 -42.05 -9.26
CA LYS A 8 -17.09 -40.89 -9.51
C LYS A 8 -18.35 -40.88 -8.63
N TRP A 9 -18.67 -41.99 -7.97
CA TRP A 9 -19.86 -42.11 -7.11
C TRP A 9 -19.59 -41.80 -5.62
N LEU A 10 -18.34 -41.75 -5.17
CA LEU A 10 -17.99 -41.42 -3.78
C LEU A 10 -17.88 -39.91 -3.53
N ALA A 11 -17.59 -39.10 -4.55
CA ALA A 11 -17.47 -37.65 -4.41
C ALA A 11 -18.83 -36.94 -4.26
N ALA A 12 -19.92 -37.54 -4.74
CA ALA A 12 -21.26 -36.97 -4.65
C ALA A 12 -21.90 -37.07 -3.25
N LEU A 13 -21.48 -38.05 -2.43
CA LEU A 13 -22.03 -38.24 -1.08
C LEU A 13 -21.38 -37.36 0.00
N ALA A 14 -20.21 -36.79 -0.26
CA ALA A 14 -19.52 -35.92 0.71
C ALA A 14 -20.07 -34.48 0.75
N LEU A 15 -20.71 -34.01 -0.32
CA LEU A 15 -21.18 -32.62 -0.42
C LEU A 15 -22.59 -32.39 0.17
N VAL A 16 -23.35 -33.44 0.52
CA VAL A 16 -24.69 -33.29 1.13
C VAL A 16 -24.64 -33.28 2.66
N ALA A 17 -23.54 -33.72 3.28
CA ALA A 17 -23.42 -33.79 4.74
C ALA A 17 -23.02 -32.47 5.44
N MET A 18 -22.59 -31.44 4.69
CA MET A 18 -22.15 -30.14 5.24
C MET A 18 -23.24 -29.06 5.21
N VAL A 19 -24.52 -29.42 5.23
CA VAL A 19 -25.65 -28.45 5.24
C VAL A 19 -26.60 -28.63 6.43
N ALA A 20 -26.39 -29.62 7.31
CA ALA A 20 -27.31 -29.93 8.41
C ALA A 20 -26.70 -29.91 9.82
N GLY A 21 -25.60 -29.17 10.04
CA GLY A 21 -24.87 -29.19 11.31
C GLY A 21 -24.58 -27.79 11.84
N GLY A 22 -25.61 -27.03 12.22
CA GLY A 22 -25.38 -25.68 12.75
C GLY A 22 -26.61 -24.98 13.32
N ILE A 23 -27.57 -25.71 13.91
CA ILE A 23 -28.61 -25.11 14.75
C ILE A 23 -28.27 -25.48 16.20
N GLY A 24 -27.38 -24.69 16.80
CA GLY A 24 -27.07 -24.75 18.23
C GLY A 24 -28.13 -23.99 19.02
N ILE A 25 -29.12 -24.73 19.53
CA ILE A 25 -29.90 -24.50 20.76
C ILE A 25 -29.74 -23.12 21.43
N ALA A 26 -30.67 -22.22 21.12
CA ALA A 26 -31.09 -21.18 22.06
C ALA A 26 -32.04 -21.79 23.11
N ALA A 27 -31.98 -21.23 24.32
CA ALA A 27 -32.87 -21.47 25.47
C ALA A 27 -32.48 -22.59 26.45
N VAL A 28 -31.61 -22.26 27.41
CA VAL A 28 -31.85 -22.55 28.84
C VAL A 28 -31.30 -21.39 29.68
N VAL A 29 -32.15 -20.45 30.10
CA VAL A 29 -31.95 -19.67 31.33
C VAL A 29 -33.30 -19.57 32.03
N ILE A 30 -33.60 -20.60 32.81
CA ILE A 30 -34.74 -20.65 33.73
C ILE A 30 -34.23 -20.25 35.11
N THR A 31 -34.73 -19.10 35.58
CA THR A 31 -34.94 -18.70 36.98
C THR A 31 -33.83 -19.02 37.99
N GLY A 32 -32.98 -18.01 38.24
CA GLY A 32 -32.24 -17.88 39.48
C GLY A 32 -32.15 -16.41 39.84
N ASP A 33 -32.74 -16.01 40.97
CA ASP A 33 -32.56 -14.70 41.59
C ASP A 33 -31.07 -14.38 41.71
N MET A 34 -30.59 -13.49 40.85
CA MET A 34 -29.29 -12.85 40.95
C MET A 34 -29.55 -11.38 40.69
N SER A 35 -29.33 -10.59 41.73
CA SER A 35 -29.33 -9.14 41.74
C SER A 35 -28.84 -8.61 40.40
N SER A 36 -29.64 -7.75 39.79
CA SER A 36 -29.29 -7.00 38.58
C SER A 36 -28.03 -6.18 38.85
N THR A 37 -26.86 -6.77 38.63
CA THR A 37 -25.63 -6.03 38.43
C THR A 37 -25.90 -5.12 37.23
N PRO A 38 -25.90 -3.79 37.39
CA PRO A 38 -26.02 -2.92 36.23
C PRO A 38 -24.86 -3.29 35.31
N ALA A 39 -25.16 -3.72 34.09
CA ALA A 39 -24.15 -3.78 33.05
C ALA A 39 -23.51 -2.38 33.02
N SER A 40 -22.24 -2.29 33.41
CA SER A 40 -21.48 -1.05 33.37
C SER A 40 -21.58 -0.54 31.93
N GLN A 41 -22.40 0.49 31.73
CA GLN A 41 -22.50 1.17 30.45
C GLN A 41 -21.09 1.61 30.10
N ALA A 42 -20.49 0.96 29.10
CA ALA A 42 -19.24 1.43 28.54
C ALA A 42 -19.47 2.88 28.13
N ALA A 43 -18.65 3.79 28.68
CA ALA A 43 -18.73 5.20 28.35
C ALA A 43 -18.76 5.35 26.81
N PRO A 44 -19.56 6.28 26.26
CA PRO A 44 -19.58 6.53 24.83
C PRO A 44 -18.15 6.76 24.34
N ARG A 45 -17.67 5.94 23.41
CA ARG A 45 -16.40 6.23 22.72
C ARG A 45 -16.59 7.59 22.05
N THR A 46 -15.84 8.57 22.50
CA THR A 46 -15.70 9.84 21.80
C THR A 46 -14.95 9.53 20.51
N THR A 47 -15.68 9.34 19.41
CA THR A 47 -15.05 9.21 18.10
C THR A 47 -14.46 10.57 17.76
N LEU A 48 -13.12 10.67 17.74
CA LEU A 48 -12.43 11.85 17.25
C LEU A 48 -12.84 12.08 15.79
N ALA A 49 -13.12 13.34 15.43
CA ALA A 49 -13.41 13.69 14.04
C ALA A 49 -12.20 13.34 13.13
N PRO A 50 -12.42 12.91 11.87
CA PRO A 50 -11.34 12.64 10.94
C PRO A 50 -10.43 13.86 10.72
N PRO A 51 -9.11 13.67 10.52
CA PRO A 51 -8.19 14.77 10.22
C PRO A 51 -8.62 15.49 8.94
N ALA A 52 -8.53 16.83 8.93
CA ALA A 52 -8.82 17.62 7.75
C ALA A 52 -7.74 17.45 6.66
N PRO A 53 -8.09 17.53 5.36
CA PRO A 53 -7.12 17.57 4.28
C PRO A 53 -6.18 18.76 4.41
N LYS A 54 -4.89 18.52 4.14
CA LYS A 54 -3.84 19.53 4.22
C LYS A 54 -2.84 19.33 3.09
N MET A 55 -2.24 20.43 2.62
CA MET A 55 -1.14 20.36 1.67
C MET A 55 0.07 19.64 2.30
N PRO A 56 0.56 18.56 1.67
CA PRO A 56 1.73 17.85 2.15
C PRO A 56 3.01 18.69 2.12
N THR A 57 3.95 18.31 2.97
CA THR A 57 5.31 18.84 3.02
C THR A 57 6.31 17.86 2.39
N PRO A 58 7.50 18.32 1.96
CA PRO A 58 8.51 17.43 1.36
C PRO A 58 8.86 16.20 2.21
N VAL A 59 8.92 16.34 3.53
CA VAL A 59 9.30 15.27 4.46
C VAL A 59 8.24 14.18 4.60
N GLU A 60 7.03 14.41 4.09
CA GLU A 60 5.92 13.45 4.10
C GLU A 60 5.91 12.56 2.85
N PHE A 61 6.96 12.64 2.01
CA PHE A 61 7.17 11.77 0.87
C PHE A 61 8.47 11.01 1.00
N ASN A 62 8.37 9.69 0.87
CA ASN A 62 9.52 8.84 0.59
C ASN A 62 9.49 8.49 -0.91
N VAL A 63 10.55 8.83 -1.64
CA VAL A 63 10.64 8.55 -3.08
C VAL A 63 11.76 7.54 -3.28
N GLU A 64 11.39 6.30 -3.57
CA GLU A 64 12.37 5.26 -3.89
C GLU A 64 12.78 5.36 -5.37
N VAL A 65 14.06 5.13 -5.65
CA VAL A 65 14.58 5.10 -7.02
C VAL A 65 14.87 3.65 -7.38
N VAL A 66 14.07 3.11 -8.31
CA VAL A 66 14.22 1.72 -8.78
C VAL A 66 14.96 1.73 -10.11
N VAL A 67 16.20 1.24 -10.11
CA VAL A 67 16.98 1.05 -11.33
C VAL A 67 16.39 -0.11 -12.11
N THR A 68 15.94 0.15 -13.34
CA THR A 68 15.32 -0.82 -14.24
C THR A 68 16.29 -1.39 -15.26
N ASP A 69 17.35 -0.65 -15.61
CA ASP A 69 18.38 -1.06 -16.57
C ASP A 69 19.72 -0.40 -16.20
N GLN A 70 20.83 -1.07 -16.49
CA GLN A 70 22.18 -0.54 -16.24
C GLN A 70 23.18 -1.04 -17.30
N GLN A 71 23.81 -0.10 -18.00
CA GLN A 71 24.82 -0.39 -19.02
C GLN A 71 26.09 0.35 -18.63
N CYS A 72 27.20 -0.38 -18.52
CA CYS A 72 28.50 0.17 -18.17
C CYS A 72 29.49 -0.05 -19.30
N GLN A 73 30.16 1.02 -19.73
CA GLN A 73 31.23 0.96 -20.72
C GLN A 73 32.59 1.03 -20.01
N PRO A 74 33.54 0.14 -20.34
CA PRO A 74 34.90 0.20 -19.81
C PRO A 74 35.53 1.58 -20.05
N GLY A 75 35.90 2.28 -18.97
CA GLY A 75 36.57 3.58 -19.04
C GLY A 75 35.68 4.80 -19.29
N ALA A 76 34.36 4.64 -19.48
CA ALA A 76 33.44 5.75 -19.78
C ALA A 76 32.28 5.93 -18.76
N GLY A 77 32.20 5.08 -17.72
CA GLY A 77 31.15 5.13 -16.70
C GLY A 77 29.94 4.24 -17.02
N CYS A 78 28.82 4.50 -16.35
CA CYS A 78 27.59 3.74 -16.51
C CYS A 78 26.38 4.64 -16.81
N THR A 79 25.48 4.14 -17.64
CA THR A 79 24.16 4.69 -17.88
C THR A 79 23.13 3.83 -17.15
N TYR A 80 22.32 4.47 -16.33
CA TYR A 80 21.23 3.86 -15.57
C TYR A 80 19.90 4.30 -16.17
N LYS A 81 18.95 3.37 -16.28
CA LYS A 81 17.53 3.73 -16.39
C LYS A 81 16.87 3.46 -15.06
N TYR A 82 16.04 4.40 -14.61
CA TYR A 82 15.33 4.25 -13.35
C TYR A 82 13.89 4.74 -13.44
N THR A 83 13.09 4.23 -12.52
CA THR A 83 11.72 4.69 -12.28
C THR A 83 11.58 5.05 -10.81
N ILE A 84 10.95 6.18 -10.52
CA ILE A 84 10.66 6.56 -9.13
C ILE A 84 9.43 5.83 -8.60
N GLN A 85 9.38 5.57 -7.30
CA GLN A 85 8.19 5.09 -6.60
C GLN A 85 7.89 6.02 -5.41
N PRO A 86 7.07 7.06 -5.63
CA PRO A 86 6.69 7.96 -4.56
C PRO A 86 5.71 7.28 -3.60
N LYS A 87 5.97 7.44 -2.32
CA LYS A 87 5.12 6.96 -1.22
C LYS A 87 4.84 8.12 -0.28
N TYR A 88 3.56 8.46 -0.13
CA TYR A 88 3.11 9.39 0.87
C TYR A 88 3.07 8.71 2.25
N ILE A 89 3.70 9.33 3.24
CA ILE A 89 3.83 8.82 4.63
C ILE A 89 3.27 9.80 5.68
N GLY A 90 2.62 10.89 5.24
CA GLY A 90 1.98 11.84 6.13
C GLY A 90 0.74 11.25 6.83
N LEU A 91 0.37 11.85 7.97
CA LEU A 91 -0.71 11.39 8.83
C LEU A 91 -2.03 12.15 8.63
N HIS A 92 -2.14 12.89 7.53
CA HIS A 92 -3.35 13.62 7.14
C HIS A 92 -3.77 13.22 5.73
N PRO A 93 -5.07 13.31 5.39
CA PRO A 93 -5.51 13.07 4.02
C PRO A 93 -4.90 14.09 3.06
N LEU A 94 -4.68 13.63 1.83
CA LEU A 94 -4.24 14.48 0.72
C LEU A 94 -5.38 15.41 0.28
N PRO A 95 -5.06 16.60 -0.27
CA PRO A 95 -6.07 17.47 -0.85
C PRO A 95 -6.67 16.85 -2.11
N GLU A 96 -7.92 17.18 -2.41
CA GLU A 96 -8.56 16.74 -3.65
C GLU A 96 -8.00 17.47 -4.89
N THR A 97 -7.48 18.68 -4.69
CA THR A 97 -6.85 19.46 -5.75
C THR A 97 -5.50 18.85 -6.14
N PRO A 98 -5.20 18.73 -7.46
CA PRO A 98 -3.89 18.25 -7.90
C PRO A 98 -2.76 19.12 -7.35
N PHE A 99 -1.66 18.48 -6.97
CA PHE A 99 -0.43 19.17 -6.56
C PHE A 99 0.80 18.50 -7.18
N THR A 100 1.88 19.27 -7.31
CA THR A 100 3.14 18.83 -7.89
C THR A 100 4.20 18.70 -6.80
N VAL A 101 4.96 17.60 -6.87
CA VAL A 101 6.10 17.33 -6.01
C VAL A 101 7.36 17.40 -6.86
N PHE A 102 8.29 18.28 -6.46
CA PHE A 102 9.59 18.44 -7.07
C PHE A 102 10.63 17.67 -6.28
N TYR A 103 11.46 16.91 -6.98
CA TYR A 103 12.51 16.10 -6.39
C TYR A 103 13.79 16.17 -7.22
N GLU A 104 14.88 15.68 -6.65
CA GLU A 104 16.12 15.41 -7.36
C GLU A 104 16.64 14.02 -7.06
N VAL A 105 17.22 13.37 -8.05
CA VAL A 105 17.92 12.09 -7.91
C VAL A 105 19.41 12.35 -7.87
N ILE A 106 20.05 11.94 -6.77
CA ILE A 106 21.48 12.03 -6.54
C ILE A 106 22.15 10.66 -6.71
N GLY A 107 23.48 10.65 -6.79
CA GLY A 107 24.29 9.43 -6.95
C GLY A 107 24.80 9.21 -8.38
N GLY A 108 24.24 9.94 -9.36
CA GLY A 108 24.81 10.07 -10.70
C GLY A 108 26.02 10.99 -10.76
N ASN A 109 26.48 11.29 -11.97
CA ASN A 109 27.53 12.27 -12.22
C ASN A 109 27.08 13.68 -11.79
N GLU A 110 25.79 14.00 -12.02
CA GLU A 110 25.15 15.24 -11.58
C GLU A 110 23.75 14.94 -10.99
N PRO A 111 23.24 15.76 -10.06
CA PRO A 111 21.87 15.65 -9.58
C PRO A 111 20.84 15.87 -10.69
N GLN A 112 19.91 14.95 -10.83
CA GLN A 112 18.84 15.00 -11.84
C GLN A 112 17.53 15.45 -11.22
N LYS A 113 17.07 16.65 -11.56
CA LYS A 113 15.76 17.15 -11.11
C LYS A 113 14.61 16.48 -11.85
N GLY A 114 13.48 16.34 -11.16
CA GLY A 114 12.25 15.82 -11.72
C GLY A 114 11.02 16.28 -10.93
N GLU A 115 9.86 15.94 -11.45
CA GLU A 115 8.58 16.26 -10.84
C GLU A 115 7.56 15.16 -11.10
N PHE A 116 6.58 15.05 -10.21
CA PHE A 116 5.38 14.25 -10.43
C PHE A 116 4.15 14.96 -9.88
N THR A 117 3.00 14.74 -10.52
CA THR A 117 1.72 15.29 -10.08
C THR A 117 0.93 14.23 -9.35
N VAL A 118 0.34 14.60 -8.22
CA VAL A 118 -0.54 13.75 -7.40
C VAL A 118 -1.98 14.25 -7.52
N HIS A 119 -2.92 13.33 -7.72
CA HIS A 119 -4.35 13.62 -7.72
C HIS A 119 -5.13 12.40 -7.25
N LYS A 120 -6.01 12.59 -6.24
CA LYS A 120 -6.90 11.55 -5.68
C LYS A 120 -6.15 10.24 -5.41
N ASP A 121 -5.03 10.36 -4.69
CA ASP A 121 -4.13 9.26 -4.29
C ASP A 121 -3.32 8.58 -5.41
N GLN A 122 -3.39 9.09 -6.64
CA GLN A 122 -2.58 8.60 -7.76
C GLN A 122 -1.47 9.58 -8.10
N ALA A 123 -0.25 9.06 -8.28
CA ALA A 123 0.88 9.83 -8.77
C ALA A 123 1.12 9.53 -10.26
N LYS A 124 1.19 10.59 -11.08
CA LYS A 124 1.62 10.50 -12.47
C LYS A 124 3.13 10.72 -12.53
N ILE A 125 3.88 9.65 -12.76
CA ILE A 125 5.34 9.64 -12.77
C ILE A 125 5.91 9.39 -14.18
N LEU A 126 7.17 9.80 -14.37
CA LEU A 126 7.98 9.36 -15.50
C LEU A 126 8.63 8.00 -15.18
N LYS A 127 8.79 7.18 -16.22
CA LYS A 127 9.41 5.86 -16.15
C LYS A 127 10.65 5.81 -17.03
N ASP A 128 11.57 4.94 -16.66
CA ASP A 128 12.80 4.65 -17.41
C ASP A 128 13.60 5.90 -17.78
N VAL A 129 13.74 6.82 -16.82
CA VAL A 129 14.54 8.03 -16.94
C VAL A 129 16.01 7.64 -16.97
N THR A 130 16.73 8.18 -17.95
CA THR A 130 18.16 7.92 -18.12
C THR A 130 19.00 8.86 -17.27
N LEU A 131 20.00 8.33 -16.57
CA LEU A 131 20.96 9.08 -15.78
C LEU A 131 22.34 8.43 -15.88
N GLU A 132 23.38 9.26 -16.02
CA GLU A 132 24.77 8.80 -16.05
C GLU A 132 25.39 8.86 -14.67
N GLY A 133 26.26 7.91 -14.36
CA GLY A 133 26.91 7.83 -13.05
C GLY A 133 28.16 6.94 -13.04
N PRO A 134 28.88 6.95 -11.90
CA PRO A 134 29.99 6.02 -11.70
C PRO A 134 29.51 4.56 -11.65
N PRO A 135 30.42 3.59 -11.80
CA PRO A 135 30.10 2.18 -11.58
C PRO A 135 29.57 1.94 -10.16
N ALA A 136 28.52 1.11 -10.06
CA ALA A 136 27.83 0.79 -8.80
C ALA A 136 27.29 2.04 -8.05
N ALA A 137 26.82 3.04 -8.79
CA ALA A 137 26.16 4.21 -8.24
C ALA A 137 24.92 3.82 -7.42
N GLN A 138 24.75 4.44 -6.26
CA GLN A 138 23.53 4.33 -5.46
C GLN A 138 22.65 5.55 -5.71
N LEU A 139 21.60 5.35 -6.51
CA LEU A 139 20.67 6.42 -6.84
C LEU A 139 19.66 6.62 -5.70
N ASN A 140 19.50 7.85 -5.24
CA ASN A 140 18.56 8.20 -4.19
C ASN A 140 17.79 9.47 -4.56
N ALA A 141 16.51 9.55 -4.24
CA ALA A 141 15.71 10.75 -4.49
C ALA A 141 15.51 11.56 -3.21
N HIS A 142 15.63 12.87 -3.33
CA HIS A 142 15.30 13.85 -2.30
C HIS A 142 14.17 14.73 -2.78
N VAL A 143 13.13 14.85 -1.96
CA VAL A 143 12.00 15.75 -2.24
C VAL A 143 12.37 17.15 -1.78
N LEU A 144 12.26 18.10 -2.71
CA LEU A 144 12.67 19.48 -2.51
C LEU A 144 11.48 20.36 -2.12
N GLN A 145 10.37 20.23 -2.85
CA GLN A 145 9.25 21.14 -2.73
C GLN A 145 7.93 20.47 -3.12
N VAL A 146 6.85 20.94 -2.52
CA VAL A 146 5.47 20.60 -2.87
C VAL A 146 4.73 21.90 -3.20
N THR A 147 4.01 21.94 -4.31
CA THR A 147 3.19 23.08 -4.74
C THR A 147 1.82 22.63 -5.19
N GLY A 148 0.76 23.32 -4.78
CA GLY A 148 -0.63 23.05 -5.18
C GLY A 148 -1.43 24.33 -5.35
#